data_AF-A0A7W8S876-F1
#
_entry.id   AF-A0A7W8S876-F1
#
_cell.length_a   1.000
_cell.length_b   1.000
_cell.length_c   1.000
_cell.angle_alpha   90.00
_cell.angle_beta   90.00
_cell.angle_gamma   90.00
#
_symmetry.space_group_name_H-M   'P 1'
#
loop_
_entity.id
_entity.type
_entity.pdbx_description
1 polymer ?
#
loop_
_entity_poly.entity_id
_entity_poly.type
_entity_poly.pdbx_seq_one_letter_code
_entity_poly.pdbx_strand_id
1 'polypeptide(L)' 'MRLNGVRRLPVVDAAGGLTGIVSLDDLLEAVSGLLSELLLVTGRQPHIEQKNRG' A
#
# COMPACT_ATOMS: atom_id res chain seq x y z
N MET A 1 -5.56 2.18 13.93
CA MET A 1 -4.67 1.22 14.64
C MET A 1 -3.75 1.92 15.62
N ARG A 2 -2.79 2.73 15.16
CA ARG A 2 -1.80 3.43 16.00
C ARG A 2 -2.39 4.24 17.16
N LEU A 3 -3.44 5.03 16.92
CA LEU A 3 -4.08 5.83 17.98
C LEU A 3 -4.58 4.98 19.15
N ASN A 4 -5.04 3.76 18.88
CA ASN A 4 -5.52 2.81 19.87
C ASN A 4 -4.47 1.77 20.28
N GLY A 5 -3.22 1.89 19.80
CA GLY A 5 -2.13 0.95 20.11
C GLY A 5 -2.32 -0.49 19.61
N VAL A 6 -3.28 -0.74 18.72
CA VAL A 6 -3.61 -2.10 18.24
C VAL A 6 -3.05 -2.37 16.84
N ARG A 7 -2.71 -3.63 16.56
CA ARG A 7 -2.19 -4.10 15.25
C ARG A 7 -3.24 -4.80 14.38
N ARG A 8 -4.44 -5.05 14.91
CA ARG A 8 -5.54 -5.75 14.22
C ARG A 8 -6.86 -5.07 14.55
N LEU A 9 -7.78 -5.07 13.60
CA LEU A 9 -9.14 -4.55 13.75
C LEU A 9 -10.13 -5.60 13.27
N PRO A 10 -11.23 -5.84 14.02
CA PRO A 10 -12.30 -6.68 13.53
C PRO A 10 -13.04 -5.98 12.38
N VAL A 11 -13.40 -6.75 11.37
CA VAL A 11 -14.36 -6.35 10.33
C VAL A 11 -15.70 -6.93 10.74
N VAL A 12 -16.73 -6.09 10.77
CA VAL A 12 -18.07 -6.48 11.19
C VAL A 12 -19.08 -6.20 10.08
N ASP A 13 -20.16 -6.98 10.05
CA ASP A 13 -21.32 -6.67 9.23
C ASP A 13 -22.14 -5.50 9.82
N ALA A 14 -23.23 -5.13 9.14
CA ALA A 14 -24.10 -4.04 9.56
C ALA A 14 -24.82 -4.29 10.90
N ALA A 15 -24.99 -5.56 11.31
CA ALA A 15 -25.55 -5.93 12.60
C ALA A 15 -24.49 -6.01 13.72
N GLY A 16 -23.22 -5.76 13.39
CA GLY A 16 -22.10 -5.85 14.32
C GLY A 16 -21.53 -7.26 14.48
N GLY A 17 -21.96 -8.23 13.66
CA GLY A 17 -21.43 -9.58 13.63
C GLY A 17 -20.00 -9.60 13.09
N LEU A 18 -19.09 -10.32 13.73
CA LEU A 18 -17.70 -10.45 13.27
C LEU A 18 -17.65 -11.24 11.95
N THR A 19 -17.17 -10.61 10.89
CA THR A 19 -17.02 -11.21 9.55
C THR A 19 -15.57 -11.45 9.17
N GLY A 20 -14.62 -10.80 9.85
CA GLY A 20 -13.20 -11.01 9.59
C GLY A 20 -12.29 -10.16 10.46
N ILE A 21 -11.00 -10.20 10.15
CA ILE A 21 -9.97 -9.42 10.82
C ILE A 21 -9.09 -8.79 9.73
N VAL A 22 -8.76 -7.51 9.90
CA VAL A 22 -7.72 -6.84 9.12
C VAL A 22 -6.54 -6.50 10.02
N SER A 23 -5.34 -6.83 9.57
CA SER A 23 -4.07 -6.55 10.25
C SER A 23 -3.35 -5.36 9.61
N LEU A 24 -2.44 -4.74 10.35
CA LEU A 24 -1.55 -3.71 9.78
C LEU A 24 -0.72 -4.29 8.62
N ASP A 25 -0.33 -5.56 8.72
CA ASP A 25 0.51 -6.22 7.73
C ASP A 25 -0.26 -6.42 6.42
N ASP A 26 -1.56 -6.75 6.50
CA ASP A 26 -2.45 -6.87 5.33
C ASP A 26 -2.54 -5.53 4.57
N LEU A 27 -2.59 -4.42 5.31
CA LEU A 27 -2.61 -3.07 4.73
C LEU A 27 -1.26 -2.74 4.08
N LEU A 28 -0.14 -3.11 4.70
CA LEU A 28 1.19 -2.89 4.13
C LEU A 28 1.39 -3.70 2.84
N GLU A 29 0.95 -4.95 2.84
CA GLU A 29 1.00 -5.82 1.67
C GLU A 29 0.18 -5.23 0.51
N ALA A 30 -1.07 -4.81 0.77
CA ALA A 30 -1.94 -4.21 -0.23
C ALA A 30 -1.35 -2.95 -0.88
N VAL A 31 -0.61 -2.12 -0.12
CA VAL A 31 0.00 -0.87 -0.63
C VAL A 31 1.36 -1.12 -1.28
N SER A 32 2.08 -2.18 -0.89
CA SER A 32 3.40 -2.50 -1.45
C SER A 32 3.37 -2.76 -2.96
N GLY A 33 2.29 -3.33 -3.48
CA GLY A 33 2.09 -3.52 -4.92
C GLY A 33 2.07 -2.20 -5.69
N LEU A 34 1.40 -1.17 -5.15
CA LEU A 34 1.32 0.15 -5.76
C LEU A 34 2.68 0.84 -5.88
N LEU A 35 3.54 0.65 -4.87
CA LEU A 35 4.89 1.22 -4.88
C LEU A 35 5.79 0.56 -5.93
N SER A 36 5.60 -0.74 -6.15
CA SER A 36 6.36 -1.52 -7.14
C SER A 36 6.07 -1.06 -8.57
N GLU A 37 4.82 -0.75 -8.88
CA GLU A 37 4.44 -0.18 -10.18
C GLU A 37 5.06 1.22 -10.41
N LEU A 38 5.08 2.06 -9.38
CA LEU A 38 5.68 3.39 -9.47
C LEU A 38 7.18 3.34 -9.80
N LEU A 39 7.90 2.38 -9.19
CA LEU A 39 9.32 2.19 -9.42
C LEU A 39 9.63 1.86 -10.89
N LEU A 40 8.80 1.04 -11.55
CA LEU A 40 8.99 0.69 -12.96
C LEU A 40 8.94 1.90 -13.90
N VAL A 41 8.16 2.94 -13.56
CA VAL A 41 8.03 4.15 -14.37
C VAL A 41 9.25 5.08 -14.19
N THR A 42 9.75 5.21 -12.96
CA THR A 42 10.88 6.11 -12.64
C THR A 42 12.23 5.64 -13.19
N GLY A 43 12.45 4.32 -13.31
CA GLY A 43 13.73 3.76 -13.74
C GLY A 43 14.17 4.12 -15.16
N ARG A 44 13.25 4.61 -16.01
CA ARG A 44 13.55 5.00 -17.41
C ARG A 44 13.84 6.49 -17.61
N GLN A 45 13.62 7.33 -16.60
CA GLN A 45 13.82 8.79 -16.71
C GLN A 45 15.27 9.22 -16.99
N PRO A 46 16.33 8.61 -16.41
CA PRO A 46 17.70 9.09 -16.61
C PRO A 46 18.16 9.04 -18.07
N HIS A 47 17.65 8.07 -18.84
CA HIS A 47 18.05 7.84 -20.22
C HIS A 47 17.32 8.78 -21.20
N ILE A 48 16.07 9.13 -20.88
CA ILE A 48 15.28 10.10 -21.66
C ILE A 48 15.83 11.52 -21.45
N GLU A 49 16.20 11.86 -20.22
CA GLU A 49 16.76 13.19 -19.92
C GLU A 49 18.16 13.40 -20.53
N GLN A 50 19.01 12.38 -20.55
CA GLN A 50 20.33 12.47 -21.20
C GLN A 50 20.23 12.69 -22.70
N LYS A 51 19.23 12.09 -23.36
CA LYS A 51 19.02 12.24 -24.81
C LYS A 51 18.47 13.62 -25.20
N ASN A 52 17.76 14.30 -24.29
CA ASN A 52 17.18 15.63 -24.53
C ASN A 52 18.12 16.79 -24.15
N ARG A 53 19.28 16.51 -23.55
CA ARG A 53 20.29 17.52 -23.15
C ARG A 53 21.43 17.71 -24.16
N GLY A 54 21.41 17.00 -25.29
CA GLY A 54 22.32 17.18 -26.42
C GLY A 54 21.57 17.70 -27.64
#